data_AF-A0A271LKS7-F1
#
_entry.id   AF-A0A271LKS7-F1
#
_cell.length_a   1.000
_cell.length_b   1.000
_cell.length_c   1.000
_cell.angle_alpha   90.00
_cell.angle_beta   90.00
_cell.angle_gamma   90.00
#
_symmetry.space_group_name_H-M   'P 1'
#
loop_
_entity.id
_entity.type
_entity.pdbx_description
1 polymer ?
#
loop_
_entity_poly.entity_id
_entity_poly.type
_entity_poly.pdbx_seq_one_letter_code
_entity_poly.pdbx_strand_id
1 'polypeptide(L)' 'MAEDHSDFRISAFECDVLRNAFKKSVIDESIPEYRWRSHAMLLVRELTDHEHVDSEALDWLVRK' A
#
# COMPACT_ATOMS: atom_id res chain seq x y z
N MET A 1 -13.57 28.65 4.90
CA MET A 1 -12.18 28.18 4.72
C MET A 1 -12.29 26.69 4.50
N ALA A 2 -11.95 26.19 3.31
CA ALA A 2 -12.02 24.76 3.02
C ALA A 2 -11.12 24.02 4.01
N GLU A 3 -11.68 23.03 4.69
CA GLU A 3 -10.96 22.21 5.63
C GLU A 3 -9.90 21.44 4.85
N ASP A 4 -8.65 21.85 4.99
CA ASP A 4 -7.46 21.11 4.56
C ASP A 4 -7.32 19.90 5.49
N HIS A 5 -8.26 18.97 5.36
CA HIS A 5 -7.94 17.57 5.61
C HIS A 5 -7.14 17.12 4.38
N SER A 6 -5.86 17.49 4.37
CA SER A 6 -4.83 16.67 3.76
C SER A 6 -4.74 15.37 4.58
N ASP A 7 -5.84 14.61 4.60
CA ASP A 7 -5.79 13.18 4.83
C ASP A 7 -4.79 12.68 3.80
N PHE A 8 -3.76 11.99 4.26
CA PHE A 8 -2.72 11.33 3.48
C PHE A 8 -3.35 10.32 2.50
N ARG A 9 -4.01 10.83 1.45
CA ARG A 9 -4.60 10.06 0.37
C ARG A 9 -3.47 9.79 -0.60
N ILE A 10 -2.83 8.65 -0.40
CA ILE A 10 -2.06 7.98 -1.43
C ILE A 10 -2.79 8.20 -2.75
N SER A 11 -2.14 8.90 -3.70
CA SER A 11 -2.77 9.21 -4.98
C SER A 11 -3.20 7.91 -5.65
N ALA A 12 -4.27 7.93 -6.44
CA ALA A 12 -4.70 6.75 -7.19
C ALA A 12 -3.56 6.13 -8.02
N PHE A 13 -2.62 6.98 -8.47
CA PHE A 13 -1.39 6.56 -9.12
C PHE A 13 -0.45 5.78 -8.18
N GLU A 14 -0.12 6.34 -7.02
CA GLU A 14 0.71 5.67 -6.02
C GLU A 14 0.09 4.33 -5.60
N CYS A 15 -1.23 4.27 -5.45
CA CYS A 15 -1.96 3.05 -5.12
C CYS A 15 -1.81 1.96 -6.22
N ASP A 16 -1.86 2.34 -7.49
CA ASP A 16 -1.67 1.42 -8.62
C ASP A 16 -0.22 0.92 -8.72
N VAL A 17 0.75 1.82 -8.53
CA VAL A 17 2.19 1.49 -8.47
C VAL A 17 2.48 0.53 -7.33
N LEU A 18 1.99 0.83 -6.12
CA LEU A 18 2.11 -0.02 -4.94
C LEU A 18 1.51 -1.40 -5.20
N ARG A 19 0.35 -1.47 -5.86
CA ARG A 19 -0.31 -2.74 -6.14
C ARG A 19 0.48 -3.59 -7.13
N ASN A 20 1.03 -2.97 -8.16
CA ASN A 20 1.87 -3.66 -9.15
C ASN A 20 3.20 -4.12 -8.53
N ALA A 21 3.85 -3.25 -7.76
CA ALA A 21 5.08 -3.56 -7.04
C ALA A 21 4.85 -4.69 -6.02
N PHE A 22 3.79 -4.60 -5.23
CA PHE A 22 3.37 -5.64 -4.29
C PHE A 22 3.15 -6.97 -5.01
N LYS A 23 2.31 -7.01 -6.06
CA LYS A 23 2.05 -8.23 -6.85
C LYS A 23 3.34 -8.84 -7.40
N LYS A 24 4.26 -8.01 -7.91
CA LYS A 24 5.54 -8.46 -8.42
C LYS A 24 6.41 -9.06 -7.31
N SER A 25 6.54 -8.38 -6.17
CA SER A 25 7.30 -8.87 -5.02
C SER A 25 6.72 -10.15 -4.41
N VAL A 26 5.40 -10.26 -4.24
CA VAL A 26 4.81 -11.51 -3.70
C VAL A 26 5.00 -12.70 -4.64
N ILE A 27 5.08 -12.48 -5.95
CA ILE A 27 5.37 -13.54 -6.93
C ILE A 27 6.88 -13.88 -6.92
N ASP A 28 7.74 -12.86 -6.95
CA ASP A 28 9.20 -13.02 -7.03
C ASP A 28 9.78 -13.65 -5.75
N GLU A 29 9.37 -13.13 -4.59
CA GLU A 29 9.81 -13.59 -3.28
C GLU A 29 8.94 -14.74 -2.74
N SER A 30 7.91 -15.16 -3.47
CA SER A 30 6.93 -16.17 -3.06
C SER A 30 6.39 -15.91 -1.64
N ILE A 31 6.01 -14.67 -1.36
CA ILE A 31 5.57 -14.26 -0.03
C ILE A 31 4.25 -14.94 0.29
N PRO A 32 4.11 -15.59 1.44
CA PRO A 32 2.86 -16.23 1.85
C PRO A 32 1.81 -15.20 2.32
N GLU A 33 0.53 -15.51 2.12
CA GLU A 33 -0.62 -14.60 2.36
C GLU A 33 -0.66 -14.00 3.77
N TYR A 34 -0.21 -14.74 4.79
CA TYR A 34 -0.14 -14.22 6.16
C TYR A 34 0.85 -13.05 6.32
N ARG A 35 1.84 -12.94 5.43
CA ARG A 35 2.84 -11.88 5.41
C ARG A 35 2.51 -10.75 4.44
N TRP A 36 1.48 -10.92 3.61
CA TRP A 36 1.08 -9.91 2.62
C TRP A 36 0.74 -8.57 3.26
N ARG A 37 0.02 -8.57 4.38
CA ARG A 37 -0.36 -7.33 5.08
C ARG A 37 0.85 -6.57 5.61
N SER A 38 1.80 -7.28 6.23
CA SER A 38 3.05 -6.69 6.73
C SER A 38 3.96 -6.20 5.61
N HIS A 39 4.05 -6.96 4.52
CA HIS A 39 4.85 -6.58 3.35
C HIS A 39 4.24 -5.37 2.63
N ALA A 40 2.92 -5.34 2.44
CA ALA A 40 2.21 -4.19 1.89
C ALA A 40 2.45 -2.91 2.70
N MET A 41 2.39 -2.99 4.03
CA MET A 41 2.68 -1.85 4.91
C MET A 41 4.11 -1.34 4.78
N LEU A 42 5.09 -2.24 4.73
CA LEU A 42 6.49 -1.88 4.50
C LEU A 42 6.67 -1.21 3.13
N LEU A 43 6.09 -1.81 2.09
CA LEU A 43 6.22 -1.35 0.71
C LEU A 43 5.57 0.03 0.53
N VAL A 44 4.42 0.28 1.17
CA VAL A 44 3.81 1.62 1.20
C VAL A 44 4.73 2.63 1.89
N ARG A 45 5.24 2.29 3.08
CA ARG A 45 6.13 3.17 3.82
C ARG A 45 7.41 3.49 3.04
N GLU A 46 7.96 2.52 2.31
CA GLU A 46 9.17 2.71 1.50
C GLU A 46 8.92 3.54 0.23
N LEU A 47 7.77 3.38 -0.43
CA LEU A 47 7.47 4.09 -1.69
C LEU A 47 6.86 5.48 -1.50
N THR A 48 6.01 5.65 -0.48
CA THR A 48 5.28 6.92 -0.27
C THR A 48 5.88 7.78 0.84
N ASP A 49 6.84 7.26 1.62
CA ASP A 49 7.34 7.87 2.87
C ASP A 49 6.20 8.13 3.90
N HIS A 50 5.01 7.57 3.64
CA HIS A 50 3.85 7.71 4.52
C HIS A 50 3.94 6.67 5.63
N GLU A 51 4.03 7.15 6.87
CA GLU A 51 4.04 6.29 8.04
C GLU A 51 2.64 5.72 8.36
N HIS A 52 1.59 6.37 7.87
CA HIS A 52 0.21 6.01 8.11
C HIS A 52 -0.49 5.68 6.78
N VAL A 53 -0.79 4.40 6.58
CA VAL A 53 -1.65 3.93 5.50
C VAL A 53 -2.92 3.33 6.10
N ASP A 54 -4.06 3.67 5.49
CA ASP A 54 -5.34 3.13 5.89
C ASP A 54 -5.36 1.60 5.78
N SER A 55 -5.93 0.97 6.82
CA SER A 55 -6.09 -0.48 6.86
C SER A 55 -6.98 -1.00 5.73
N GLU A 56 -7.90 -0.17 5.23
CA GLU A 56 -8.74 -0.45 4.06
C GLU A 56 -7.94 -0.41 2.76
N ALA A 57 -7.00 0.54 2.61
CA ALA A 57 -6.11 0.60 1.46
C ALA A 57 -5.17 -0.61 1.41
N LEU A 58 -4.64 -1.03 2.57
CA LEU A 58 -3.87 -2.27 2.69
C LEU A 58 -4.72 -3.50 2.33
N ASP A 59 -5.96 -3.58 2.80
CA ASP A 59 -6.88 -4.66 2.47
C ASP A 59 -7.16 -4.74 0.97
N TRP A 60 -7.35 -3.59 0.32
CA TRP A 60 -7.51 -3.47 -1.12
C TRP A 60 -6.24 -3.86 -1.90
N LEU A 61 -5.05 -3.54 -1.37
CA LEU A 61 -3.77 -3.87 -1.98
C LEU A 61 -3.50 -5.38 -1.99
N VAL A 62 -3.76 -6.05 -0.85
CA VAL A 62 -3.59 -7.50 -0.70
C VAL A 62 -4.76 -8.29 -1.31
N ARG A 63 -5.87 -7.62 -1.64
CA ARG A 63 -6.97 -8.23 -2.39
C ARG A 63 -6.57 -8.51 -3.84
N LYS A 64 -6.75 -9.77 -4.22
CA LYS A 64 -6.47 -10.34 -5.55
C LYS A 64 -6.99 -9.49 -6.71
#